data_AF-A0A3C1X540-F1
#
_entry.id   AF-A0A3C1X540-F1
#
_cell.length_a   1.000
_cell.length_b   1.000
_cell.length_c   1.000
_cell.angle_alpha   90.00
_cell.angle_beta   90.00
_cell.angle_gamma   90.00
#
_symmetry.space_group_name_H-M   'P 1'
#
loop_
_entity.id
_entity.type
_entity.pdbx_description
1 polymer ?
#
loop_
_entity_poly.entity_id
_entity_poly.type
_entity_poly.pdbx_seq_one_letter_code
_entity_poly.pdbx_strand_id
1 'polypeptide(L)'
;KEHLGVDIEFREMDLLDREALFAYIREIGPESIVQFAEIPSAPYSMADVDKAVNTIQNNVVGTLGLLFGVRDHAPEASIIKLGT
;
A
#
# COMPACT_ATOMS: atom_id res chain seq x y z
N LYS A 1 18.44 5.90 10.01
CA LYS A 1 19.32 6.52 8.97
C LYS A 1 20.77 6.02 9.00
N GLU A 2 21.36 5.67 10.16
CA GLU A 2 22.81 5.39 10.23
C GLU A 2 23.28 3.97 9.85
N HIS A 3 22.44 2.94 9.82
CA HIS A 3 22.93 1.55 9.69
C HIS A 3 23.08 1.01 8.27
N LEU A 4 22.45 1.63 7.25
CA LEU A 4 22.44 1.11 5.87
C LEU A 4 23.27 1.93 4.89
N GLY A 5 23.76 3.12 5.29
CA GLY A 5 24.53 4.00 4.40
C GLY A 5 23.77 4.53 3.19
N VAL A 6 22.43 4.41 3.18
CA VAL A 6 21.54 4.90 2.13
C VAL A 6 20.53 5.89 2.70
N ASP A 7 20.13 6.87 1.89
CA ASP A 7 19.00 7.72 2.23
C ASP A 7 17.70 7.00 1.85
N ILE A 8 16.76 6.95 2.79
CA ILE A 8 15.44 6.36 2.58
C ILE A 8 14.48 7.52 2.57
N GLU A 9 13.94 7.81 1.39
CA GLU A 9 12.90 8.82 1.24
C GLU A 9 11.62 8.36 1.92
N PHE A 10 10.94 9.30 2.58
CA PHE A 10 9.67 9.06 3.25
C PHE A 10 8.62 10.01 2.71
N ARG A 11 7.45 9.45 2.36
CA ARG A 11 6.26 10.18 1.99
C ARG A 11 5.08 9.59 2.75
N GLU A 12 4.40 10.43 3.53
CA GLU A 12 3.15 10.06 4.18
C GLU A 12 2.02 10.11 3.15
N MET A 13 1.22 9.04 3.09
CA MET A 13 0.12 8.91 2.13
C MET A 13 -0.87 7.86 2.61
N ASP A 14 -2.16 8.07 2.33
CA ASP A 14 -3.19 7.04 2.47
C ASP A 14 -3.30 6.23 1.18
N LEU A 15 -3.29 4.91 1.30
CA LEU A 15 -3.44 3.99 0.16
C LEU A 15 -4.82 4.13 -0.53
N LEU A 16 -5.82 4.64 0.18
CA LEU A 16 -7.15 4.93 -0.35
C LEU A 16 -7.19 6.25 -1.15
N ASP A 17 -6.18 7.11 -1.03
CA ASP A 17 -6.03 8.28 -1.90
C ASP A 17 -5.44 7.87 -3.24
N ARG A 18 -6.34 7.54 -4.17
CA ARG A 18 -5.97 7.00 -5.46
C ARG A 18 -5.23 8.00 -6.36
N GLU A 19 -5.55 9.29 -6.24
CA GLU A 19 -4.88 10.30 -7.05
C GLU A 19 -3.43 10.46 -6.60
N ALA A 20 -3.21 10.58 -5.29
CA ALA A 20 -1.88 10.65 -4.70
C ALA A 20 -1.06 9.38 -4.99
N LEU A 21 -1.67 8.19 -4.80
CA LEU A 21 -1.02 6.91 -5.08
C LEU A 21 -0.57 6.79 -6.53
N PHE A 22 -1.43 7.17 -7.49
CA PHE A 22 -1.11 7.05 -8.92
C PHE A 22 -0.04 8.04 -9.34
N ALA A 23 -0.11 9.27 -8.83
CA ALA A 23 0.93 10.27 -9.03
C ALA A 23 2.27 9.76 -8.48
N TYR A 24 2.27 9.16 -7.29
CA TYR A 24 3.49 8.64 -6.66
C TYR A 24 4.10 7.47 -7.42
N ILE A 25 3.31 6.47 -7.83
CA ILE A 25 3.82 5.34 -8.61
C ILE A 25 4.40 5.83 -9.94
N ARG A 26 3.76 6.80 -10.60
CA ARG A 26 4.26 7.39 -11.85
C ARG A 26 5.54 8.18 -11.67
N GLU A 27 5.64 8.94 -10.58
CA GLU A 27 6.82 9.75 -10.24
C GLU A 27 8.03 8.86 -9.95
N ILE A 28 7.85 7.83 -9.12
CA ILE A 28 8.94 6.96 -8.67
C ILE A 28 9.31 5.93 -9.74
N GLY A 29 8.34 5.42 -10.50
CA GLY A 29 8.56 4.33 -11.46
C GLY A 29 9.23 3.10 -10.82
N PRO A 30 8.68 2.54 -9.73
CA PRO A 30 9.37 1.52 -8.94
C PRO A 30 9.57 0.22 -9.73
N GLU A 31 10.71 -0.44 -9.51
CA GLU A 31 10.95 -1.80 -10.03
C GLU A 31 10.31 -2.89 -9.14
N SER A 32 10.08 -2.58 -7.86
CA SER A 32 9.47 -3.49 -6.90
C SER A 32 8.75 -2.74 -5.79
N ILE A 33 7.65 -3.32 -5.30
CA ILE A 33 6.83 -2.77 -4.24
C ILE A 33 6.62 -3.86 -3.18
N VAL A 34 6.99 -3.57 -1.94
CA VAL A 34 6.69 -4.43 -0.79
C VAL A 34 5.51 -3.84 -0.04
N GLN A 35 4.36 -4.51 -0.09
CA GLN A 35 3.11 -3.97 0.42
C GLN A 35 2.78 -4.47 1.83
N PHE A 36 2.99 -3.59 2.80
CA PHE A 36 2.62 -3.78 4.22
C PHE A 36 1.43 -2.91 4.66
N ALA A 37 0.93 -2.01 3.80
CA ALA A 37 -0.08 -1.01 4.17
C ALA A 37 -1.50 -1.61 4.24
N GLU A 38 -1.73 -2.37 5.30
CA GLU A 38 -3.01 -2.98 5.65
C GLU A 38 -3.24 -2.90 7.16
N ILE A 39 -4.46 -3.23 7.60
CA ILE A 39 -4.79 -3.51 8.99
C ILE A 39 -4.65 -5.02 9.20
N PRO A 40 -3.56 -5.52 9.82
CA PRO A 40 -3.30 -6.95 9.99
C PRO A 40 -3.88 -7.53 11.29
N SER A 41 -4.44 -6.68 12.16
CA SER A 41 -4.83 -7.09 13.52
C SER A 41 -6.19 -7.77 13.52
N ALA A 42 -6.20 -9.10 13.72
CA ALA A 42 -7.42 -9.88 13.92
C ALA A 42 -8.25 -9.41 15.14
N PRO A 43 -7.66 -9.08 16.31
CA PRO A 43 -8.43 -8.51 17.41
C PRO A 43 -9.09 -7.17 17.07
N TYR A 44 -8.42 -6.32 16.28
CA TYR A 44 -8.99 -5.03 15.86
C TYR A 44 -10.15 -5.23 14.90
N SER A 45 -9.97 -6.08 13.88
CA SER A 45 -10.99 -6.32 12.86
C SER A 45 -12.25 -7.00 13.39
N MET A 46 -12.16 -7.67 14.54
CA MET A 46 -13.28 -8.35 15.20
C MET A 46 -13.88 -7.58 16.38
N ALA A 47 -13.39 -6.37 16.68
CA ALA A 47 -13.85 -5.63 17.85
C ALA A 47 -15.28 -5.09 17.72
N ASP A 48 -15.70 -4.67 16.51
CA ASP A 48 -17.06 -4.28 16.17
C ASP A 48 -17.26 -4.27 14.64
N VAL A 49 -18.51 -4.10 14.20
CA VAL A 49 -18.87 -4.13 12.77
C VAL A 49 -18.19 -3.02 11.97
N ASP A 50 -18.03 -1.84 12.56
CA ASP A 50 -17.45 -0.69 11.85
C ASP A 50 -15.95 -0.91 11.60
N LYS A 51 -15.23 -1.46 12.59
CA LYS A 51 -13.82 -1.87 12.42
C LYS A 51 -13.65 -3.03 11.45
N ALA A 52 -14.58 -3.98 11.44
CA ALA A 52 -14.57 -5.08 10.48
C ALA A 52 -14.71 -4.54 9.04
N VAL A 53 -15.71 -3.69 8.80
CA VAL A 53 -15.95 -3.05 7.50
C VAL A 53 -14.76 -2.19 7.10
N ASN A 54 -14.24 -1.38 8.01
CA ASN A 54 -13.07 -0.54 7.75
C ASN A 54 -11.83 -1.37 7.39
N THR A 55 -11.58 -2.49 8.08
CA THR A 55 -10.47 -3.41 7.77
C THR A 55 -10.57 -3.93 6.34
N ILE A 56 -11.75 -4.46 5.96
CA ILE A 56 -11.96 -4.99 4.61
C ILE A 56 -11.85 -3.89 3.56
N GLN A 57 -12.47 -2.73 3.80
CA GLN A 57 -12.41 -1.61 2.86
C GLN A 57 -10.98 -1.12 2.67
N ASN A 58 -10.24 -0.87 3.75
CA ASN A 58 -8.86 -0.41 3.70
C ASN A 58 -7.97 -1.40 2.93
N ASN A 59 -8.00 -2.67 3.30
CA ASN A 59 -7.08 -3.67 2.77
C ASN A 59 -7.40 -4.01 1.30
N VAL A 60 -8.69 -4.26 0.99
CA VAL A 60 -9.10 -4.70 -0.34
C VAL A 60 -9.11 -3.54 -1.32
N VAL A 61 -9.76 -2.42 -0.98
CA VAL A 61 -9.87 -1.28 -1.90
C VAL A 61 -8.51 -0.61 -2.09
N GLY A 62 -7.71 -0.49 -1.03
CA GLY A 62 -6.35 0.04 -1.12
C GLY A 62 -5.44 -0.85 -1.99
N THR A 63 -5.49 -2.17 -1.80
CA THR A 63 -4.73 -3.11 -2.66
C THR A 63 -5.20 -3.04 -4.12
N LEU A 64 -6.50 -2.93 -4.38
CA LEU A 64 -7.00 -2.71 -5.75
C LEU A 64 -6.48 -1.40 -6.35
N GLY A 65 -6.45 -0.33 -5.57
CA GLY A 65 -5.82 0.93 -5.97
C GLY A 65 -4.38 0.71 -6.41
N LEU A 66 -3.57 0.07 -5.56
CA LEU A 66 -2.18 -0.25 -5.88
C LEU A 66 -2.04 -1.06 -7.18
N LEU A 67 -2.81 -2.14 -7.35
CA LEU A 67 -2.74 -2.99 -8.53
C LEU A 67 -3.02 -2.22 -9.83
N PHE A 68 -4.03 -1.35 -9.82
CA PHE A 68 -4.35 -0.53 -11.00
C PHE A 68 -3.30 0.55 -11.25
N GLY A 69 -2.79 1.19 -10.19
CA GLY A 69 -1.72 2.18 -10.30
C GLY A 69 -0.43 1.57 -10.87
N VAL A 70 -0.06 0.37 -10.42
CA VAL A 70 1.08 -0.38 -10.97
C VAL A 70 0.82 -0.75 -12.43
N ARG A 71 -0.33 -1.33 -12.75
CA ARG A 71 -0.68 -1.67 -14.15
C ARG A 71 -0.55 -0.48 -15.09
N ASP A 72 -1.00 0.71 -14.67
CA ASP A 72 -1.08 1.89 -15.53
C ASP A 72 0.23 2.70 -15.59
N HIS A 73 1.08 2.61 -14.56
CA HIS A 73 2.25 3.51 -14.42
C HIS A 73 3.59 2.79 -14.22
N ALA A 74 3.60 1.53 -13.81
CA ALA A 74 4.81 0.73 -13.61
C ALA A 74 4.53 -0.78 -13.86
N PRO A 75 4.08 -1.18 -15.08
CA PRO A 75 3.55 -2.53 -15.32
C PRO A 75 4.56 -3.67 -15.11
N GLU A 76 5.86 -3.37 -15.18
CA GLU A 76 6.94 -4.34 -14.96
C GLU A 76 7.33 -4.48 -13.48
N ALA A 77 6.73 -3.68 -12.58
CA ALA A 77 7.08 -3.70 -11.17
C ALA A 77 6.66 -5.02 -10.50
N SER A 78 7.55 -5.63 -9.73
CA SER A 78 7.22 -6.80 -8.91
C SER A 78 6.47 -6.37 -7.64
N ILE A 79 5.31 -6.97 -7.37
CA ILE A 79 4.57 -6.71 -6.13
C ILE A 79 4.77 -7.88 -5.17
N ILE A 80 5.45 -7.59 -4.05
CA ILE A 80 5.62 -8.50 -2.93
C ILE A 80 4.55 -8.16 -1.90
N LYS A 81 3.41 -8.85 -1.99
CA LYS A 81 2.28 -8.67 -1.09
C LYS A 81 2.44 -9.55 0.15
N LEU A 82 2.30 -8.96 1.34
CA LEU A 82 2.13 -9.76 2.54
C LEU A 82 0.70 -10.35 2.55
N GLY A 83 0.58 -11.67 2.49
CA GLY A 83 -0.70 -12.33 2.76
C GLY A 83 -0.97 -12.44 4.27
N THR A 84 -1.84 -13.37 4.65
CA THR A 84 -1.92 -14.01 5.98
C THR A 84 -2.98 -15.10 5.93
#